data_AF-A0A016WL67-F1
#
_entry.id   AF-A0A016WL67-F1
#
_cell.length_a   1.000
_cell.length_b   1.000
_cell.length_c   1.000
_cell.angle_alpha   90.00
_cell.angle_beta   90.00
_cell.angle_gamma   90.00
#
_symmetry.space_group_name_H-M   'P 1'
#
loop_
_entity.id
_entity.type
_entity.pdbx_description
1 polymer ?
#
loop_
_entity_poly.entity_id
_entity_poly.type
_entity_poly.pdbx_seq_one_letter_code
_entity_poly.pdbx_strand_id
1 'polypeptide(L)'
;MHLIEIRYLYGSTTRMAGRRQSMTAQISRQARRLSAVIVPQFTKIEPVNILQKVEGVEIRLNDMAQYQRAVDQYIMRNSVTFDPVEFNVLDPGGYRIMQASLYPEGLHVYEGKRKVCEVSLANDEDSPSCIAKIKHPVTSMTVYELRDMGGTICIQTSSDEIHSTRIVPDRPTCMSLLFACGCAFSKEKWLVLEQDTTRAIIAPVSSFFEENSMKIEWATCSDNEIRLIAVSFGLAQMVRVAFPSLLHILKEFRSRRG
;
A
#
# COMPACT_ATOMS: atom_id res chain seq x y z
N MET A 1 25.06 18.18 -73.64
CA MET A 1 26.38 18.00 -74.27
C MET A 1 27.43 18.21 -73.18
N HIS A 2 28.39 17.28 -73.10
CA HIS A 2 29.52 17.12 -72.16
C HIS A 2 30.27 18.43 -71.78
N LEU A 3 31.06 18.57 -70.71
CA LEU A 3 32.06 17.72 -70.00
C LEU A 3 32.12 18.15 -68.50
N ILE A 4 32.19 17.27 -67.49
CA ILE A 4 33.37 16.59 -66.87
C ILE A 4 34.58 17.50 -66.55
N GLU A 5 34.89 17.62 -65.25
CA GLU A 5 36.25 17.84 -64.77
C GLU A 5 36.54 16.98 -63.52
N ILE A 6 37.71 16.35 -63.52
CA ILE A 6 38.16 15.24 -62.67
C ILE A 6 38.88 15.77 -61.43
N ARG A 7 38.61 15.21 -60.23
CA ARG A 7 39.45 15.38 -59.04
C ARG A 7 40.20 14.09 -58.68
N TYR A 8 41.51 14.26 -58.49
CA TYR A 8 42.51 13.27 -58.12
C TYR A 8 42.45 12.86 -56.64
N LEU A 9 42.58 11.55 -56.43
CA LEU A 9 43.34 10.75 -55.44
C LEU A 9 43.78 11.38 -54.08
N TYR A 10 43.61 10.58 -53.02
CA TYR A 10 44.64 10.04 -52.08
C TYR A 10 43.85 9.50 -50.85
N GLY A 11 43.94 8.25 -50.43
CA GLY A 11 45.16 7.48 -50.16
C GLY A 11 45.12 7.09 -48.68
N SER A 12 44.67 5.86 -48.41
CA SER A 12 44.37 5.27 -47.12
C SER A 12 45.58 5.18 -46.18
N THR A 13 45.37 5.46 -44.88
CA THR A 13 46.27 4.97 -43.82
C THR A 13 45.44 4.41 -42.66
N THR A 14 45.40 3.08 -42.58
CA THR A 14 44.78 2.29 -41.51
C THR A 14 45.62 2.40 -40.24
N ARG A 15 45.05 2.97 -39.16
CA ARG A 15 45.53 2.75 -37.79
C ARG A 15 44.46 2.00 -37.00
N MET A 16 44.85 0.84 -36.48
CA MET A 16 44.03 -0.04 -35.65
C MET A 16 43.47 0.70 -34.43
N ALA A 17 42.16 0.88 -34.38
CA ALA A 17 41.46 1.35 -33.18
C ALA A 17 41.30 0.18 -32.20
N GLY A 18 42.21 0.08 -31.24
CA GLY A 18 42.07 -0.80 -30.08
C GLY A 18 40.81 -0.44 -29.29
N ARG A 19 39.89 -1.40 -29.20
CA ARG A 19 38.58 -1.30 -28.56
C ARG A 19 38.73 -1.24 -27.03
N ARG A 20 39.06 -0.08 -26.46
CA ARG A 20 38.95 0.18 -25.02
C ARG A 20 37.47 0.24 -24.63
N GLN A 21 36.88 -0.91 -24.32
CA GLN A 21 35.59 -0.93 -23.62
C GLN A 21 35.81 -0.38 -22.21
N SER A 22 35.11 0.69 -21.85
CA SER A 22 35.20 1.30 -20.52
C SER A 22 34.81 0.26 -19.46
N MET A 23 35.75 -0.07 -18.56
CA MET A 23 35.47 -0.97 -17.42
C MET A 23 34.32 -0.42 -16.57
N THR A 24 34.20 0.90 -16.43
CA THR A 24 33.08 1.55 -15.73
C THR A 24 31.73 1.27 -16.40
N ALA A 25 31.69 1.21 -17.73
CA ALA A 25 30.47 0.88 -18.47
C ALA A 25 30.12 -0.61 -18.33
N GLN A 26 31.13 -1.50 -18.30
CA GLN A 26 30.92 -2.92 -18.06
C GLN A 26 30.45 -3.20 -16.62
N ILE A 27 31.06 -2.58 -15.62
CA ILE A 27 30.66 -2.67 -14.20
C ILE A 27 29.27 -2.10 -14.01
N SER A 28 28.95 -0.93 -14.60
CA SER A 28 27.61 -0.35 -14.54
C SER A 28 26.55 -1.26 -15.18
N ARG A 29 26.91 -1.95 -16.27
CA ARG A 29 26.00 -2.88 -16.95
C ARG A 29 25.82 -4.18 -16.15
N GLN A 30 26.88 -4.68 -15.52
CA GLN A 30 26.80 -5.83 -14.62
C GLN A 30 26.03 -5.50 -13.35
N ALA A 31 26.26 -4.33 -12.75
CA ALA A 31 25.50 -3.83 -11.61
C ALA A 31 24.02 -3.66 -11.97
N ARG A 32 23.69 -3.04 -13.12
CA ARG A 32 22.28 -2.97 -13.58
C ARG A 32 21.66 -4.34 -13.83
N ARG A 33 22.40 -5.30 -14.37
CA ARG A 33 21.90 -6.68 -14.55
C ARG A 33 21.70 -7.39 -13.22
N LEU A 34 22.64 -7.23 -12.29
CA LEU A 34 22.53 -7.79 -10.93
C LEU A 34 21.37 -7.16 -10.17
N SER A 35 21.23 -5.82 -10.21
CA SER A 35 20.07 -5.10 -9.69
C SER A 35 18.79 -5.55 -10.38
N ALA A 36 18.74 -5.68 -11.70
CA ALA A 36 17.54 -6.16 -12.40
C ALA A 36 17.14 -7.59 -12.04
N VAL A 37 18.09 -8.43 -11.60
CA VAL A 37 17.83 -9.81 -11.13
C VAL A 37 17.44 -9.84 -9.65
N ILE A 38 18.05 -8.97 -8.83
CA ILE A 38 17.90 -8.98 -7.37
C ILE A 38 16.72 -8.12 -6.91
N VAL A 39 16.52 -6.95 -7.52
CA VAL A 39 15.46 -6.00 -7.13
C VAL A 39 14.08 -6.65 -7.13
N PRO A 40 13.65 -7.43 -8.15
CA PRO A 40 12.35 -8.11 -8.12
C PRO A 40 12.15 -9.05 -6.93
N GLN A 41 13.22 -9.67 -6.42
CA GLN A 41 13.16 -10.57 -5.26
C GLN A 41 12.97 -9.83 -3.93
N PHE A 42 13.21 -8.52 -3.90
CA PHE A 42 13.09 -7.66 -2.72
C PHE A 42 12.00 -6.58 -2.86
N THR A 43 11.33 -6.52 -4.02
CA THR A 43 10.23 -5.59 -4.31
C THR A 43 8.87 -6.27 -4.40
N LYS A 44 8.77 -7.58 -4.16
CA LYS A 44 7.49 -8.30 -4.15
C LYS A 44 7.23 -8.92 -2.79
N ILE A 45 5.99 -8.81 -2.31
CA ILE A 45 5.58 -9.43 -1.05
C ILE A 45 5.16 -10.87 -1.35
N GLU A 46 5.64 -11.82 -0.54
CA GLU A 46 5.25 -13.22 -0.67
C GLU A 46 3.73 -13.38 -0.55
N PRO A 47 3.12 -14.32 -1.29
CA PRO A 47 1.70 -14.59 -1.16
C PRO A 47 1.28 -14.90 0.27
N VAL A 48 0.18 -14.27 0.69
CA VAL A 48 -0.49 -14.55 1.95
C VAL A 48 -1.46 -15.70 1.73
N ASN A 49 -1.06 -16.91 2.14
CA ASN A 49 -1.76 -18.13 1.79
C ASN A 49 -3.19 -18.17 2.35
N ILE A 50 -3.40 -17.67 3.57
CA ILE A 50 -4.73 -17.70 4.18
C ILE A 50 -5.76 -16.84 3.42
N LEU A 51 -5.34 -15.73 2.82
CA LEU A 51 -6.22 -14.88 2.00
C LEU A 51 -6.70 -15.58 0.73
N GLN A 52 -6.04 -16.65 0.29
CA GLN A 52 -6.47 -17.43 -0.88
C GLN A 52 -7.58 -18.44 -0.54
N LYS A 53 -7.82 -18.69 0.74
CA LYS A 53 -8.75 -19.73 1.22
C LYS A 53 -10.10 -19.16 1.66
N VAL A 54 -10.23 -17.84 1.68
CA VAL A 54 -11.45 -17.14 2.14
C VAL A 54 -11.94 -16.20 1.04
N GLU A 55 -13.24 -15.94 1.02
CA GLU A 55 -13.91 -15.09 0.00
C GLU A 55 -13.86 -13.60 0.36
N GLY A 56 -13.48 -13.30 1.60
CA GLY A 56 -13.43 -11.97 2.15
C GLY A 56 -13.01 -12.01 3.61
N VAL A 57 -12.84 -10.84 4.21
CA VAL A 57 -12.48 -10.67 5.61
C VAL A 57 -13.22 -9.51 6.23
N GLU A 58 -13.23 -9.48 7.55
CA GLU A 58 -13.66 -8.33 8.33
C GLU A 58 -12.53 -7.82 9.23
N ILE A 59 -12.27 -6.53 9.19
CA ILE A 59 -11.29 -5.86 10.03
C ILE A 59 -12.03 -5.22 11.20
N ARG A 60 -11.63 -5.57 12.42
CA ARG A 60 -12.17 -5.02 13.67
C ARG A 60 -11.03 -4.57 14.58
N LEU A 61 -11.28 -3.57 15.42
CA LEU A 61 -10.40 -3.32 16.55
C LEU A 61 -10.43 -4.54 17.50
N ASN A 62 -9.30 -4.92 18.07
CA ASN A 62 -9.23 -6.07 18.98
C ASN A 62 -9.71 -5.73 20.39
N ASP A 63 -9.27 -4.58 20.91
CA ASP A 63 -9.60 -4.11 22.26
C ASP A 63 -9.78 -2.59 22.27
N MET A 64 -11.02 -2.14 22.48
CA MET A 64 -11.34 -0.71 22.61
C MET A 64 -10.62 -0.04 23.79
N ALA A 65 -10.30 -0.80 24.85
CA ALA A 65 -9.55 -0.27 25.98
C ALA A 65 -8.08 0.01 25.62
N GLN A 66 -7.46 -0.73 24.69
CA GLN A 66 -6.13 -0.39 24.17
C GLN A 66 -6.14 0.96 23.46
N TYR A 67 -7.13 1.18 22.59
CA TYR A 67 -7.31 2.46 21.91
C TYR A 67 -7.51 3.60 22.90
N GLN A 68 -8.42 3.46 23.86
CA GLN A 68 -8.66 4.49 24.88
C GLN A 68 -7.42 4.80 25.70
N ARG A 69 -6.65 3.78 26.12
CA ARG A 69 -5.37 4.01 26.82
C ARG A 69 -4.38 4.82 25.97
N ALA A 70 -4.26 4.52 24.68
CA ALA A 70 -3.37 5.28 23.78
C ALA A 70 -3.81 6.75 23.67
N VAL A 71 -5.12 7.00 23.54
CA VAL A 71 -5.69 8.35 23.48
C VAL A 71 -5.53 9.10 24.80
N ASP A 72 -5.81 8.46 25.94
CA ASP A 72 -5.68 9.07 27.26
C ASP A 72 -4.23 9.41 27.58
N GLN A 73 -3.28 8.54 27.24
CA GLN A 73 -1.85 8.82 27.38
C GLN A 73 -1.44 10.05 26.55
N TYR A 74 -1.99 10.19 25.34
CA TYR A 74 -1.73 11.36 24.52
C TYR A 74 -2.33 12.64 25.10
N ILE A 75 -3.62 12.63 25.45
CA ILE A 75 -4.32 13.82 25.94
C ILE A 75 -3.80 14.26 27.31
N MET A 76 -3.65 13.32 28.24
CA MET A 76 -3.35 13.64 29.65
C MET A 76 -1.86 13.81 29.91
N ARG A 77 -1.00 13.13 29.15
CA ARG A 77 0.45 13.11 29.40
C ARG A 77 1.27 13.68 28.24
N ASN A 78 0.63 14.14 27.17
CA ASN A 78 1.29 14.57 25.94
C ASN A 78 2.25 13.49 25.38
N SER A 79 1.95 12.22 25.65
CA SER A 79 2.77 11.06 25.28
C SER A 79 2.43 10.63 23.87
N VAL A 80 3.43 10.59 23.00
CA VAL A 80 3.30 10.13 21.61
C VAL A 80 3.68 8.66 21.44
N THR A 81 4.12 8.02 22.51
CA THR A 81 4.38 6.59 22.59
C THR A 81 3.20 5.90 23.28
N PHE A 82 2.77 4.77 22.74
CA PHE A 82 1.67 3.97 23.28
C PHE A 82 1.93 2.48 23.01
N ASP A 83 1.34 1.62 23.83
CA ASP A 83 1.34 0.17 23.58
C ASP A 83 0.59 -0.14 22.28
N PRO A 84 1.01 -1.12 21.48
CA PRO A 84 0.46 -1.31 20.15
C PRO A 84 -1.05 -1.54 20.17
N VAL A 85 -1.78 -0.81 19.32
CA VAL A 85 -3.22 -0.98 19.17
C VAL A 85 -3.48 -2.05 18.13
N GLU A 86 -4.16 -3.12 18.53
CA GLU A 86 -4.35 -4.31 17.69
C GLU A 86 -5.66 -4.28 16.92
N PHE A 87 -5.62 -4.73 15.67
CA PHE A 87 -6.76 -4.97 14.80
C PHE A 87 -6.78 -6.44 14.40
N ASN A 88 -7.95 -7.06 14.52
CA ASN A 88 -8.18 -8.41 14.05
C ASN A 88 -8.64 -8.38 12.60
N VAL A 89 -8.13 -9.31 11.80
CA VAL A 89 -8.67 -9.64 10.47
C VAL A 89 -9.32 -11.01 10.59
N LEU A 90 -10.64 -11.01 10.51
CA LEU A 90 -11.50 -12.16 10.72
C LEU A 90 -11.91 -12.76 9.38
N ASP A 91 -12.01 -14.08 9.30
CA ASP A 91 -12.67 -14.75 8.20
C ASP A 91 -14.21 -14.61 8.30
N PRO A 92 -14.98 -15.07 7.29
CA PRO A 92 -16.45 -15.01 7.34
C PRO A 92 -17.07 -15.83 8.49
N GLY A 93 -16.32 -16.76 9.09
CA GLY A 93 -16.74 -17.53 10.26
C GLY A 93 -16.50 -16.79 11.59
N GLY A 94 -15.89 -15.60 11.56
CA GLY A 94 -15.52 -14.82 12.74
C GLY A 94 -14.20 -15.25 13.38
N TYR A 95 -13.44 -16.16 12.76
CA TYR A 95 -12.16 -16.60 13.27
C TYR A 95 -11.05 -15.66 12.84
N ARG A 96 -10.16 -15.30 13.76
CA ARG A 96 -9.01 -14.46 13.46
C ARG A 96 -7.99 -15.22 12.61
N ILE A 97 -7.79 -14.76 11.39
CA ILE A 97 -6.81 -15.33 10.45
C ILE A 97 -5.54 -14.50 10.31
N MET A 98 -5.62 -13.19 10.55
CA MET A 98 -4.49 -12.28 10.56
C MET A 98 -4.67 -11.22 11.66
N GLN A 99 -3.58 -10.56 12.03
CA GLN A 99 -3.56 -9.50 13.02
C GLN A 99 -2.73 -8.33 12.50
N ALA A 100 -3.21 -7.11 12.71
CA ALA A 100 -2.42 -5.91 12.49
C ALA A 100 -2.17 -5.20 13.82
N SER A 101 -0.95 -4.72 14.04
CA SER A 101 -0.56 -4.01 15.27
C SER A 101 -0.06 -2.64 14.89
N LEU A 102 -0.69 -1.60 15.42
CA LEU A 102 -0.33 -0.21 15.17
C LEU A 102 0.66 0.26 16.22
N TYR A 103 1.88 0.56 15.76
CA TYR A 103 2.93 1.20 16.53
C TYR A 103 3.04 2.68 16.18
N PRO A 104 3.70 3.51 17.01
CA PRO A 104 4.05 4.88 16.65
C PRO A 104 4.77 5.02 15.29
N GLU A 105 5.59 4.04 14.92
CA GLU A 105 6.32 3.99 13.66
C GLU A 105 5.44 3.62 12.45
N GLY A 106 4.33 2.91 12.66
CA GLY A 106 3.46 2.44 11.58
C GLY A 106 2.71 1.16 11.92
N LEU A 107 1.93 0.68 10.96
CA LEU A 107 1.12 -0.52 11.12
C LEU A 107 1.88 -1.74 10.61
N HIS A 108 1.96 -2.79 11.42
CA HIS A 108 2.56 -4.07 11.04
C HIS A 108 1.47 -5.12 10.88
N VAL A 109 1.49 -5.88 9.78
CA VAL A 109 0.48 -6.92 9.50
C VAL A 109 1.12 -8.30 9.61
N TYR A 110 0.44 -9.22 10.29
CA TYR A 110 0.94 -10.55 10.62
C TYR A 110 -0.04 -11.66 10.22
N GLU A 111 0.52 -12.78 9.74
CA GLU A 111 -0.14 -14.08 9.62
C GLU A 111 0.51 -15.03 10.64
N GLY A 112 -0.20 -15.30 11.74
CA GLY A 112 0.39 -15.97 12.89
C GLY A 112 1.59 -15.20 13.44
N LYS A 113 2.79 -15.79 13.41
CA LYS A 113 4.04 -15.14 13.84
C LYS A 113 4.80 -14.45 12.69
N ARG A 114 4.39 -14.67 11.45
CA ARG A 114 5.08 -14.14 10.27
C ARG A 114 4.60 -12.72 9.98
N LYS A 115 5.52 -11.76 9.93
CA LYS A 115 5.24 -10.41 9.42
C LYS A 115 5.04 -10.48 7.91
N VAL A 116 3.86 -10.07 7.45
CA VAL A 116 3.46 -10.10 6.04
C VAL A 116 3.86 -8.81 5.34
N CYS A 117 3.56 -7.66 5.93
CA CYS A 117 3.92 -6.36 5.38
C CYS A 117 3.92 -5.28 6.47
N GLU A 118 4.42 -4.11 6.11
CA GLU A 118 4.22 -2.88 6.88
C GLU A 118 3.34 -1.93 6.09
N VAL A 119 2.40 -1.28 6.74
CA VAL A 119 1.59 -0.22 6.17
C VAL A 119 1.98 1.08 6.87
N SER A 120 2.74 1.90 6.15
CA SER A 120 3.02 3.27 6.59
C SER A 120 1.87 4.15 6.17
N LEU A 121 1.14 4.68 7.15
CA LEU A 121 0.09 5.67 6.91
C LEU A 121 0.79 6.95 6.51
N ALA A 122 0.73 7.27 5.21
CA ALA A 122 1.46 8.40 4.68
C ALA A 122 0.86 9.70 5.22
N ASN A 123 1.75 10.59 5.61
CA ASN A 123 1.39 11.93 6.01
C ASN A 123 2.63 12.82 5.94
N ASP A 124 2.58 13.85 5.09
CA ASP A 124 3.35 15.09 5.19
C ASP A 124 2.78 16.10 4.19
N GLU A 125 2.94 17.40 4.48
CA GLU A 125 2.68 18.53 3.57
C GLU A 125 3.30 18.31 2.18
N ASP A 126 4.37 17.52 2.10
CA ASP A 126 5.11 17.20 0.87
C ASP A 126 4.44 16.15 -0.04
N SER A 127 3.45 15.38 0.46
CA SER A 127 2.75 14.36 -0.32
C SER A 127 1.29 14.20 0.15
N PRO A 128 0.47 15.26 0.02
CA PRO A 128 -0.90 15.30 0.55
C PRO A 128 -1.82 14.26 -0.09
N SER A 129 -1.50 13.80 -1.30
CA SER A 129 -2.25 12.74 -1.98
C SER A 129 -1.92 11.33 -1.49
N CYS A 130 -0.85 11.12 -0.72
CA CYS A 130 -0.46 9.77 -0.31
C CYS A 130 -1.35 9.28 0.85
N ILE A 131 -2.04 8.17 0.64
CA ILE A 131 -2.92 7.56 1.65
C ILE A 131 -2.12 6.59 2.52
N ALA A 132 -1.39 5.68 1.88
CA ALA A 132 -0.61 4.65 2.54
C ALA A 132 0.49 4.11 1.62
N LYS A 133 1.58 3.63 2.22
CA LYS A 133 2.64 2.89 1.56
C LYS A 133 2.71 1.49 2.16
N ILE A 134 2.58 0.47 1.31
CA ILE A 134 2.74 -0.94 1.66
C ILE A 134 4.20 -1.29 1.41
N LYS A 135 4.91 -1.73 2.46
CA LYS A 135 6.33 -2.03 2.42
C LYS A 135 6.58 -3.52 2.65
N HIS A 136 7.65 -3.99 2.02
CA HIS A 136 8.14 -5.35 2.16
C HIS A 136 8.57 -5.62 3.62
N PRO A 137 8.20 -6.76 4.24
CA PRO A 137 8.32 -6.98 5.69
C PRO A 137 9.77 -7.10 6.19
N VAL A 138 10.73 -7.38 5.31
CA VAL A 138 12.15 -7.55 5.67
C VAL A 138 13.01 -6.35 5.29
N THR A 139 12.74 -5.76 4.13
CA THR A 139 13.58 -4.68 3.57
C THR A 139 13.02 -3.29 3.84
N SER A 140 11.77 -3.20 4.32
CA SER A 140 11.00 -1.96 4.49
C SER A 140 10.94 -1.08 3.23
N MET A 141 11.25 -1.64 2.05
CA MET A 141 11.11 -0.97 0.77
C MET A 141 9.63 -0.83 0.41
N THR A 142 9.22 0.34 -0.07
CA THR A 142 7.86 0.56 -0.57
C THR A 142 7.64 -0.30 -1.82
N VAL A 143 6.68 -1.20 -1.72
CA VAL A 143 6.23 -2.06 -2.82
C VAL A 143 5.06 -1.40 -3.54
N TYR A 144 4.07 -0.95 -2.77
CA TYR A 144 2.89 -0.24 -3.29
C TYR A 144 2.72 1.10 -2.59
N GLU A 145 2.36 2.12 -3.36
CA GLU A 145 2.00 3.43 -2.86
C GLU A 145 0.59 3.79 -3.33
N LEU A 146 -0.31 4.02 -2.38
CA LEU A 146 -1.71 4.36 -2.62
C LEU A 146 -1.85 5.88 -2.61
N ARG A 147 -2.21 6.48 -3.75
CA ARG A 147 -2.38 7.93 -3.89
C ARG A 147 -3.78 8.32 -4.32
N ASP A 148 -4.37 9.27 -3.61
CA ASP A 148 -5.61 9.94 -4.00
C ASP A 148 -5.36 10.92 -5.16
N MET A 149 -6.05 10.70 -6.27
CA MET A 149 -6.03 11.49 -7.49
C MET A 149 -7.43 12.04 -7.78
N GLY A 150 -8.00 12.76 -6.83
CA GLY A 150 -9.31 13.41 -6.98
C GLY A 150 -10.48 12.45 -6.73
N GLY A 151 -10.36 11.63 -5.69
CA GLY A 151 -11.34 10.61 -5.31
C GLY A 151 -11.02 9.23 -5.88
N THR A 152 -10.25 9.13 -6.97
CA THR A 152 -9.72 7.84 -7.44
C THR A 152 -8.36 7.58 -6.81
N ILE A 153 -8.20 6.41 -6.21
CA ILE A 153 -6.96 6.03 -5.54
C ILE A 153 -6.15 5.18 -6.52
N CYS A 154 -5.07 5.76 -7.01
CA CYS A 154 -4.13 5.10 -7.90
C CYS A 154 -3.13 4.28 -7.07
N ILE A 155 -2.83 3.07 -7.54
CA ILE A 155 -1.80 2.20 -6.96
C ILE A 155 -0.53 2.36 -7.79
N GLN A 156 0.50 2.94 -7.19
CA GLN A 156 1.82 3.05 -7.78
C GLN A 156 2.71 1.92 -7.27
N THR A 157 3.51 1.34 -8.16
CA THR A 157 4.46 0.26 -7.86
C THR A 157 5.80 0.60 -8.48
N SER A 158 6.88 0.10 -7.86
CA SER A 158 8.23 0.24 -8.41
C SER A 158 8.52 -0.75 -9.55
N SER A 159 7.69 -1.78 -9.72
CA SER A 159 7.68 -2.69 -10.87
C SER A 159 6.45 -2.40 -11.74
N ASP A 160 6.62 -2.36 -13.07
CA ASP A 160 5.55 -2.03 -14.04
C ASP A 160 4.39 -3.07 -14.14
N GLU A 161 4.26 -3.99 -13.18
CA GLU A 161 3.44 -5.20 -13.30
C GLU A 161 1.99 -5.08 -12.81
N ILE A 162 1.58 -4.01 -12.12
CA ILE A 162 0.17 -3.83 -11.75
C ILE A 162 -0.59 -3.21 -12.92
N HIS A 163 -1.36 -4.04 -13.62
CA HIS A 163 -2.27 -3.63 -14.67
C HIS A 163 -3.34 -2.67 -14.12
N SER A 164 -3.29 -1.39 -14.51
CA SER A 164 -4.36 -0.36 -14.38
C SER A 164 -5.26 -0.45 -13.14
N THR A 165 -4.70 -0.88 -12.00
CA THR A 165 -5.50 -1.17 -10.81
C THR A 165 -5.70 0.12 -10.03
N ARG A 166 -6.93 0.36 -9.63
CA ARG A 166 -7.32 1.56 -8.89
C ARG A 166 -8.42 1.24 -7.91
N ILE A 167 -8.52 2.04 -6.87
CA ILE A 167 -9.62 1.97 -5.90
C ILE A 167 -10.50 3.20 -6.12
N VAL A 168 -11.78 2.99 -6.38
CA VAL A 168 -12.75 4.07 -6.62
C VAL A 168 -13.85 4.04 -5.57
N PRO A 169 -14.33 5.19 -5.09
CA PRO A 169 -15.48 5.26 -4.23
C PRO A 169 -16.73 4.86 -5.02
N ASP A 170 -17.45 3.88 -4.50
CA ASP A 170 -18.82 3.57 -4.87
C ASP A 170 -19.71 4.34 -3.88
N ARG A 171 -20.45 5.32 -4.39
CA ARG A 171 -21.32 6.19 -3.60
C ARG A 171 -22.77 5.80 -3.82
N PRO A 172 -23.27 4.72 -3.20
CA PRO A 172 -24.70 4.46 -3.19
C PRO A 172 -25.39 5.54 -2.35
N THR A 173 -26.47 6.12 -2.88
CA THR A 173 -27.25 7.20 -2.26
C THR A 173 -27.78 6.81 -0.87
N CYS A 174 -27.95 5.52 -0.58
CA CYS A 174 -28.51 4.98 0.65
C CYS A 174 -27.57 5.03 1.88
N MET A 175 -26.24 4.92 1.68
CA MET A 175 -25.27 4.96 2.81
C MET A 175 -25.22 6.32 3.52
N SER A 176 -25.72 7.37 2.86
CA SER A 176 -25.76 8.73 3.42
C SER A 176 -26.62 8.84 4.68
N LEU A 177 -27.73 8.07 4.75
CA LEU A 177 -28.64 8.04 5.90
C LEU A 177 -28.03 7.30 7.09
N LEU A 178 -27.31 6.20 6.84
CA LEU A 178 -26.67 5.39 7.88
C LEU A 178 -25.56 6.17 8.61
N PHE A 179 -24.76 6.93 7.89
CA PHE A 179 -23.77 7.80 8.53
C PHE A 179 -24.43 8.96 9.28
N ALA A 180 -25.51 9.54 8.74
CA ALA A 180 -26.23 10.62 9.43
C ALA A 180 -26.82 10.16 10.77
N CYS A 181 -27.19 8.88 10.91
CA CYS A 181 -27.62 8.29 12.18
C CYS A 181 -26.47 7.81 13.08
N GLY A 182 -25.21 8.00 12.69
CA GLY A 182 -24.04 7.50 13.44
C GLY A 182 -23.86 5.99 13.36
N CYS A 183 -24.60 5.32 12.47
CA CYS A 183 -24.64 3.87 12.33
C CYS A 183 -23.47 3.30 11.51
N ALA A 184 -22.67 4.16 10.89
CA ALA A 184 -21.45 3.81 10.16
C ALA A 184 -20.46 4.98 10.23
N PHE A 185 -19.17 4.68 10.37
CA PHE A 185 -18.10 5.69 10.43
C PHE A 185 -17.72 6.27 9.06
N SER A 186 -18.18 5.67 7.96
CA SER A 186 -17.98 6.18 6.60
C SER A 186 -19.25 5.98 5.77
N LYS A 187 -19.52 6.93 4.87
CA LYS A 187 -20.54 6.79 3.82
C LYS A 187 -20.00 6.09 2.58
N GLU A 188 -18.68 6.01 2.46
CA GLU A 188 -18.01 5.53 1.27
C GLU A 188 -17.83 4.03 1.35
N LYS A 189 -18.27 3.36 0.30
CA LYS A 189 -17.80 2.03 -0.09
C LYS A 189 -16.75 2.24 -1.17
N TRP A 190 -15.81 1.32 -1.29
CA TRP A 190 -14.76 1.38 -2.29
C TRP A 190 -14.73 0.11 -3.12
N LEU A 191 -14.48 0.26 -4.42
CA LEU A 191 -14.29 -0.83 -5.38
C LEU A 191 -12.83 -0.85 -5.80
N VAL A 192 -12.18 -2.00 -5.63
CA VAL A 192 -10.87 -2.25 -6.23
C VAL A 192 -11.11 -2.78 -7.64
N LEU A 193 -10.76 -1.96 -8.63
CA LEU A 193 -10.92 -2.26 -10.05
C LEU A 193 -9.58 -2.65 -10.64
N GLU A 194 -9.56 -3.72 -11.41
CA GLU A 194 -8.45 -4.10 -12.29
C GLU A 194 -9.01 -4.22 -13.70
N GLN A 195 -8.44 -3.48 -14.66
CA GLN A 195 -8.96 -3.44 -16.05
C GLN A 195 -10.48 -3.24 -16.11
N ASP A 196 -10.99 -2.31 -15.29
CA ASP A 196 -12.41 -1.95 -15.15
C ASP A 196 -13.34 -3.06 -14.61
N THR A 197 -12.78 -4.18 -14.17
CA THR A 197 -13.51 -5.26 -13.50
C THR A 197 -13.36 -5.13 -11.99
N THR A 198 -14.47 -5.19 -11.25
CA THR A 198 -14.43 -5.21 -9.79
C THR A 198 -13.80 -6.51 -9.28
N ARG A 199 -12.66 -6.36 -8.60
CA ARG A 199 -11.92 -7.46 -7.98
C ARG A 199 -12.13 -7.54 -6.48
N ALA A 200 -12.38 -6.41 -5.83
CA ALA A 200 -12.73 -6.38 -4.42
C ALA A 200 -13.66 -5.22 -4.10
N ILE A 201 -14.41 -5.39 -3.02
CA ILE A 201 -15.32 -4.42 -2.42
C ILE A 201 -14.85 -4.22 -0.99
N ILE A 202 -14.70 -2.96 -0.57
CA ILE A 202 -14.30 -2.57 0.78
C ILE A 202 -15.39 -1.65 1.31
N ALA A 203 -16.01 -1.99 2.44
CA ALA A 203 -17.13 -1.24 2.97
C ALA A 203 -17.11 -1.19 4.49
N PRO A 204 -17.48 -0.06 5.11
CA PRO A 204 -17.78 -0.02 6.54
C PRO A 204 -19.00 -0.91 6.81
N VAL A 205 -18.95 -1.67 7.89
CA VAL A 205 -20.12 -2.40 8.39
C VAL A 205 -20.97 -1.40 9.16
N SER A 206 -22.24 -1.31 8.79
CA SER A 206 -23.20 -0.47 9.49
C SER A 206 -23.93 -1.27 10.55
N SER A 207 -23.76 -0.94 11.82
CA SER A 207 -24.63 -1.46 12.88
C SER A 207 -24.71 -0.47 14.04
N PHE A 208 -25.87 -0.45 14.69
CA PHE A 208 -26.16 0.44 15.82
C PHE A 208 -25.39 0.08 17.10
N PHE A 209 -24.80 -1.12 17.16
CA PHE A 209 -24.23 -1.70 18.37
C PHE A 209 -22.90 -2.44 18.17
N GLU A 210 -22.40 -2.61 16.94
CA GLU A 210 -21.05 -3.15 16.79
C GLU A 210 -20.03 -2.01 16.76
N GLU A 211 -18.83 -2.34 17.25
CA GLU A 211 -17.66 -1.48 17.10
C GLU A 211 -17.36 -1.24 15.62
N ASN A 212 -16.75 -0.10 15.30
CA ASN A 212 -16.36 0.23 13.94
C ASN A 212 -15.60 -0.93 13.28
N SER A 213 -16.13 -1.43 12.17
CA SER A 213 -15.49 -2.51 11.40
C SER A 213 -15.58 -2.32 9.88
N MET A 214 -14.66 -2.94 9.18
CA MET A 214 -14.55 -2.87 7.72
C MET A 214 -14.68 -4.26 7.12
N LYS A 215 -15.68 -4.47 6.28
CA LYS A 215 -15.81 -5.69 5.49
C LYS A 215 -15.09 -5.54 4.16
N ILE A 216 -14.38 -6.59 3.75
CA ILE A 216 -13.72 -6.70 2.47
C ILE A 216 -14.16 -8.00 1.82
N GLU A 217 -14.68 -7.92 0.61
CA GLU A 217 -15.08 -9.08 -0.20
C GLU A 217 -14.31 -9.02 -1.51
N TRP A 218 -13.85 -10.16 -2.02
CA TRP A 218 -13.15 -10.19 -3.30
C TRP A 218 -13.68 -11.28 -4.23
N ALA A 219 -13.53 -11.05 -5.53
CA ALA A 219 -13.81 -12.07 -6.52
C ALA A 219 -12.90 -13.29 -6.30
N THR A 220 -13.41 -14.48 -6.65
CA THR A 220 -12.68 -15.75 -6.53
C THR A 220 -11.40 -15.76 -7.35
N CYS A 221 -11.42 -15.08 -8.51
CA CYS A 221 -10.30 -14.91 -9.41
C CYS A 221 -9.34 -13.76 -9.05
N SER A 222 -9.53 -13.07 -7.93
CA SER A 222 -8.65 -11.99 -7.52
C SER A 222 -7.29 -12.51 -7.05
N ASP A 223 -6.22 -11.90 -7.57
CA ASP A 223 -4.85 -12.25 -7.22
C ASP A 223 -4.51 -11.92 -5.78
N ASN A 224 -3.46 -12.57 -5.26
CA ASN A 224 -3.01 -12.36 -3.88
C ASN A 224 -2.63 -10.90 -3.60
N GLU A 225 -2.02 -10.25 -4.59
CA GLU A 225 -1.63 -8.83 -4.50
C GLU A 225 -2.84 -7.92 -4.29
N ILE A 226 -3.92 -8.13 -5.07
CA ILE A 226 -5.16 -7.38 -4.93
C ILE A 226 -5.78 -7.58 -3.54
N ARG A 227 -5.79 -8.83 -3.04
CA ARG A 227 -6.30 -9.13 -1.69
C ARG A 227 -5.49 -8.43 -0.61
N LEU A 228 -4.16 -8.46 -0.71
CA LEU A 228 -3.27 -7.77 0.23
C LEU A 228 -3.44 -6.25 0.16
N ILE A 229 -3.56 -5.67 -1.03
CA ILE A 229 -3.81 -4.24 -1.23
C ILE A 229 -5.15 -3.85 -0.61
N ALA A 230 -6.21 -4.64 -0.84
CA ALA A 230 -7.52 -4.39 -0.27
C ALA A 230 -7.50 -4.41 1.26
N VAL A 231 -6.89 -5.43 1.88
CA VAL A 231 -6.72 -5.52 3.34
C VAL A 231 -5.90 -4.35 3.87
N SER A 232 -4.79 -4.01 3.23
CA SER A 232 -3.92 -2.91 3.64
C SER A 232 -4.62 -1.56 3.54
N PHE A 233 -5.42 -1.36 2.49
CA PHE A 233 -6.25 -0.17 2.33
C PHE A 233 -7.34 -0.10 3.39
N GLY A 234 -8.07 -1.19 3.65
CA GLY A 234 -9.07 -1.27 4.71
C GLY A 234 -8.48 -0.93 6.08
N LEU A 235 -7.31 -1.49 6.41
CA LEU A 235 -6.59 -1.16 7.64
C LEU A 235 -6.19 0.33 7.70
N ALA A 236 -5.73 0.90 6.59
CA ALA A 236 -5.44 2.34 6.53
C ALA A 236 -6.69 3.19 6.78
N GLN A 237 -7.84 2.81 6.22
CA GLN A 237 -9.10 3.50 6.44
C GLN A 237 -9.63 3.33 7.88
N MET A 238 -9.40 2.17 8.51
CA MET A 238 -9.71 2.00 9.94
C MET A 238 -8.97 3.03 10.80
N VAL A 239 -7.66 3.23 10.57
CA VAL A 239 -6.90 4.23 11.35
C VAL A 239 -7.24 5.67 10.94
N ARG A 240 -7.45 5.92 9.64
CA ARG A 240 -7.68 7.30 9.13
C ARG A 240 -9.08 7.82 9.40
N VAL A 241 -10.09 6.96 9.35
CA VAL A 241 -11.51 7.36 9.38
C VAL A 241 -12.23 6.84 10.62
N ALA A 242 -12.06 5.56 10.98
CA ALA A 242 -12.74 5.01 12.15
C ALA A 242 -12.08 5.43 13.48
N PHE A 243 -10.75 5.55 13.52
CA PHE A 243 -9.97 5.88 14.72
C PHE A 243 -8.97 7.04 14.50
N PRO A 244 -9.43 8.22 14.06
CA PRO A 244 -8.57 9.32 13.62
C PRO A 244 -7.63 9.87 14.70
N SER A 245 -7.97 9.70 15.99
CA SER A 245 -7.09 10.06 17.10
C SER A 245 -5.75 9.31 17.04
N LEU A 246 -5.76 8.04 16.62
CA LEU A 246 -4.52 7.28 16.42
C LEU A 246 -3.67 7.93 15.34
N LEU A 247 -4.28 8.29 14.20
CA LEU A 247 -3.56 8.99 13.13
C LEU A 247 -2.93 10.30 13.65
N HIS A 248 -3.66 11.07 14.47
CA HIS A 248 -3.13 12.30 15.06
C HIS A 248 -1.90 12.04 15.94
N ILE A 249 -1.95 11.03 16.81
CA ILE A 249 -0.82 10.63 17.67
C ILE A 249 0.40 10.24 16.82
N LEU A 250 0.19 9.47 15.74
CA LEU A 250 1.28 9.08 14.82
C LEU A 250 1.92 10.29 14.14
N LYS A 251 1.13 11.30 13.76
CA LYS A 251 1.63 12.54 13.15
C LYS A 251 2.53 13.29 14.13
N GLU A 252 2.04 13.49 15.35
CA GLU A 252 2.78 14.17 16.40
C GLU A 252 4.08 13.42 16.74
N PHE A 253 4.03 12.09 16.81
CA PHE A 253 5.22 11.26 17.02
C PHE A 253 6.31 11.50 15.98
N ARG A 254 5.95 11.55 14.69
CA ARG A 254 6.90 11.79 13.59
C ARG A 254 7.44 13.22 13.62
N SER A 255 6.58 14.20 13.86
CA SER A 255 7.00 15.61 13.95
C SER A 255 8.02 15.86 15.07
N ARG A 256 8.02 15.07 16.14
CA ARG A 256 9.00 15.18 17.24
C ARG A 256 10.32 14.45 16.98
N ARG A 257 10.35 13.55 15.98
CA ARG A 257 11.54 12.77 15.61
C ARG A 257 12.27 13.33 14.36
N GLY A 258 11.61 14.17 13.57
CA GLY A 258 12.23 14.94 12.48
C GLY A 258 13.00 16.14 13.01
#